data_AF-A0AAN8YGF6-F1
#
_entry.id   AF-A0AAN8YGF6-F1
#
_cell.length_a   1.000
_cell.length_b   1.000
_cell.length_c   1.000
_cell.angle_alpha   90.00
_cell.angle_beta   90.00
_cell.angle_gamma   90.00
#
_symmetry.space_group_name_H-M   'P 1'
#
loop_
_entity.id
_entity.type
_entity.pdbx_description
1 polymer ?
#
loop_
_entity_poly.entity_id
_entity_poly.type
_entity_poly.pdbx_seq_one_letter_code
_entity_poly.pdbx_strand_id
1 'polypeptide(L)' 'MDMVMKLGASSTVVIFTKSNCCISHTIETLIRSFGANPIVYELNTHPNGKQMEKA' A
#
# COMPACT_ATOMS: atom_id res chain seq x y z
N MET A 1 12.43 -3.18 6.00
CA MET A 1 11.71 -2.52 7.10
C MET A 1 11.70 -0.99 7.07
N ASP A 2 12.85 -0.30 7.17
CA ASP A 2 12.92 1.18 7.36
C ASP A 2 12.05 2.00 6.38
N MET A 3 12.15 1.71 5.07
CA MET A 3 11.37 2.40 4.06
C MET A 3 9.86 2.18 4.19
N VAL A 4 9.42 0.95 4.53
CA VAL A 4 7.99 0.63 4.72
C VAL A 4 7.45 1.36 5.94
N MET A 5 8.23 1.44 7.03
CA MET A 5 7.85 2.21 8.21
C MET A 5 7.76 3.71 7.92
N LYS A 6 8.74 4.26 7.18
CA LYS A 6 8.74 5.67 6.78
C LYS A 6 7.52 6.04 5.93
N LEU A 7 7.19 5.20 4.95
CA LEU A 7 5.99 5.39 4.13
C LEU A 7 4.72 5.18 4.93
N GLY A 8 4.70 4.19 5.83
CA GLY A 8 3.59 3.95 6.77
C GLY A 8 3.30 5.14 7.68
N ALA A 9 4.31 5.92 8.06
CA ALA A 9 4.15 7.13 8.86
C ALA A 9 3.55 8.33 8.09
N SER A 10 3.43 8.24 6.75
CA SER A 10 2.93 9.35 5.92
C SER A 10 1.40 9.46 5.88
N SER A 11 0.67 8.43 6.30
CA SER A 11 -0.80 8.41 6.34
C SER A 11 -1.31 7.44 7.39
N THR A 12 -2.54 7.64 7.86
CA THR A 12 -3.21 6.76 8.82
C THR A 12 -3.32 5.32 8.31
N VAL A 13 -3.48 5.14 6.99
CA VAL A 13 -3.50 3.82 6.35
C VAL A 13 -2.69 3.87 5.06
N VAL A 14 -1.82 2.88 4.89
CA VAL A 14 -1.03 2.68 3.67
C VAL A 14 -1.22 1.25 3.20
N ILE A 15 -1.49 1.07 1.91
CA ILE A 15 -1.69 -0.22 1.26
C ILE A 15 -0.51 -0.45 0.31
N PHE A 16 0.27 -1.49 0.57
CA PHE A 16 1.28 -1.97 -0.36
C PHE A 16 0.69 -3.13 -1.16
N THR A 17 0.69 -3.02 -2.48
CA THR A 17 0.05 -4.02 -3.34
C THR A 17 0.81 -4.26 -4.62
N LYS A 18 0.41 -5.28 -5.37
CA LYS A 18 0.85 -5.54 -6.73
C LYS A 18 -0.24 -5.16 -7.71
N SER A 19 0.16 -4.65 -8.86
CA SER A 19 -0.74 -4.36 -9.97
C SER A 19 -1.57 -5.59 -10.31
N ASN A 20 -2.82 -5.35 -10.73
CA ASN A 20 -3.73 -6.40 -11.20
C ASN A 20 -4.13 -7.47 -10.17
N CYS A 21 -4.05 -7.16 -8.87
CA CYS A 21 -4.56 -8.02 -7.81
C CYS A 21 -6.03 -7.69 -7.51
N CYS A 22 -6.92 -8.66 -7.76
CA CYS A 22 -8.38 -8.50 -7.62
C CYS A 22 -8.80 -8.15 -6.19
N ILE A 23 -8.03 -8.59 -5.19
CA ILE A 23 -8.32 -8.39 -3.77
C ILE A 23 -8.01 -6.93 -3.36
N SER A 24 -7.00 -6.30 -3.98
CA SER A 24 -6.56 -4.94 -3.64
C SER A 24 -7.70 -3.93 -3.73
N HIS A 25 -8.49 -4.01 -4.80
CA HIS A 25 -9.63 -3.11 -5.02
C HIS A 25 -10.70 -3.29 -3.95
N THR A 26 -10.99 -4.53 -3.56
CA THR A 26 -11.96 -4.84 -2.50
C THR A 26 -11.47 -4.30 -1.16
N ILE A 27 -10.19 -4.50 -0.82
CA ILE A 27 -9.61 -4.00 0.43
C ILE A 27 -9.56 -2.48 0.44
N GLU A 28 -9.13 -1.82 -0.64
CA GLU A 28 -9.13 -0.37 -0.74
C GLU A 28 -10.56 0.19 -0.55
N THR A 29 -11.54 -0.39 -1.22
CA THR A 29 -12.96 0.01 -1.10
C THR A 29 -13.47 -0.17 0.33
N LEU A 30 -13.17 -1.31 0.96
CA LEU A 30 -13.55 -1.59 2.35
C LEU A 30 -12.94 -0.56 3.31
N ILE A 31 -11.65 -0.27 3.17
CA ILE A 31 -10.95 0.71 4.00
C ILE A 31 -11.57 2.11 3.81
N ARG A 32 -11.86 2.50 2.57
CA ARG A 32 -12.55 3.76 2.26
C ARG A 32 -13.97 3.80 2.83
N SER A 33 -14.66 2.67 2.90
CA SER A 33 -16.00 2.58 3.51
C SER A 33 -15.99 2.89 5.01
N PHE A 34 -14.85 2.77 5.69
CA PHE A 34 -14.69 3.21 7.09
C PHE A 34 -14.38 4.71 7.23
N GLY A 35 -14.39 5.47 6.13
CA GLY A 35 -14.05 6.89 6.10
C GLY A 35 -12.55 7.18 6.08
N ALA A 36 -11.70 6.16 5.93
CA ALA A 36 -10.26 6.34 5.79
C ALA A 36 -9.87 6.75 4.36
N ASN A 37 -8.74 7.46 4.22
CA ASN A 37 -8.14 7.79 2.93
C ASN A 37 -6.79 7.07 2.77
N PRO A 38 -6.78 5.80 2.31
CA PRO A 38 -5.54 5.04 2.20
C PRO A 38 -4.65 5.56 1.07
N ILE A 39 -3.33 5.53 1.29
CA ILE A 39 -2.34 5.70 0.21
C ILE A 39 -1.98 4.33 -0.33
N VAL A 40 -2.01 4.14 -1.65
CA VAL A 40 -1.70 2.87 -2.30
C VAL A 40 -0.35 2.96 -3.01
N TYR A 41 0.56 2.03 -2.71
CA TYR A 41 1.84 1.87 -3.39
C TYR A 41 1.87 0.54 -4.16
N GLU A 42 2.03 0.63 -5.48
CA GLU A 42 2.18 -0.53 -6.35
C GLU A 42 3.64 -1.00 -6.42
N LEU A 43 3.95 -2.11 -5.77
CA LEU A 43 5.32 -2.63 -5.62
C LEU A 43 5.95 -3.06 -6.95
N ASN A 44 5.16 -3.53 -7.93
CA ASN A 44 5.72 -3.96 -9.22
C ASN A 44 6.17 -2.78 -10.09
N THR A 45 5.61 -1.59 -9.88
CA THR A 45 5.90 -0.37 -10.66
C THR A 45 6.77 0.61 -9.89
N HIS A 46 6.82 0.49 -8.56
CA HIS A 46 7.62 1.35 -7.71
C HIS A 46 9.12 1.05 -7.83
N PRO A 47 10.00 2.06 -8.01
CA PRO A 47 11.44 1.84 -8.18
C PRO A 47 12.09 1.06 -7.02
N ASN A 48 11.56 1.23 -5.81
CA ASN A 48 12.02 0.53 -4.61
C ASN A 48 11.15 -0.68 -4.22
N GLY A 49 10.21 -1.10 -5.07
CA GLY A 49 9.21 -2.10 -4.72
C GLY A 49 9.78 -3.45 -4.27
N LYS A 50 10.83 -3.95 -4.94
CA LYS A 50 11.53 -5.18 -4.50
C LYS A 50 12.12 -5.10 -3.09
N GLN A 51 12.56 -3.92 -2.65
CA GLN A 51 13.08 -3.73 -1.30
C GLN A 51 11.94 -3.66 -0.29
N MET A 52 10.82 -3.04 -0.68
CA MET A 52 9.61 -2.94 0.13
C MET A 52 8.91 -4.30 0.29
N GLU A 53 8.96 -5.18 -0.71
CA GLU A 53 8.46 -6.56 -0.62
C GLU A 53 9.26 -7.44 0.36
N LYS A 54 10.56 -7.16 0.50
CA LYS A 54 11.46 -7.89 1.41
C LYS A 54 11.48 -7.30 2.82
N ALA A 55 10.65 -6.30 3.08
CA ALA A 55 10.77 -5.42 4.24
C ALA A 55 10.41 -6.07 5.56
#